data_AF-A0ABC8U012-F1
#
_entry.id   AF-A0ABC8U012-F1
#
_cell.length_a   1.000
_cell.length_b   1.000
_cell.length_c   1.000
_cell.angle_alpha   90.00
_cell.angle_beta   90.00
_cell.angle_gamma   90.00
#
_symmetry.space_group_name_H-M   'P 1'
#
loop_
_entity.id
_entity.type
_entity.pdbx_description
1 polymer ?
#
loop_
_entity_poly.entity_id
_entity_poly.type
_entity_poly.pdbx_seq_one_letter_code
_entity_poly.pdbx_strand_id
1 'polypeptide(L)'
;MISMLFAVGMLCSSSKGGPNWSDSLVHANTHMNRVSQRDEDLWERYKRSEDGSEEKTEILKEIKDRIMHRKHLDGSAEVISIFVFADGDLHSYFSSIRRNGSPIVDDWECHKSMIRTFETYCGALGDVDMERMDIFADFCNNGVSQATMEEACMVACSGYDVGQWNPSIIGYTV
;
A
#
# COMPACT_ATOMS: atom_id res chain seq x y z
N MET A 1 -7.64 -18.96 -21.32
CA MET A 1 -8.01 -17.69 -20.65
C MET A 1 -6.86 -17.30 -19.75
N ILE A 2 -5.90 -16.58 -20.32
CA ILE A 2 -4.71 -16.07 -19.61
C ILE A 2 -5.15 -14.70 -19.08
N SER A 3 -5.48 -14.64 -17.79
CA SER A 3 -5.96 -13.43 -17.12
C SER A 3 -4.97 -12.29 -17.29
N MET A 4 -5.51 -11.07 -17.41
CA MET A 4 -4.83 -9.78 -17.51
C MET A 4 -3.75 -9.49 -16.44
N LEU A 5 -3.53 -10.40 -15.48
CA LEU A 5 -2.45 -10.38 -14.49
C LEU A 5 -1.05 -10.33 -15.12
N PHE A 6 -0.85 -10.84 -16.34
CA PHE A 6 0.47 -10.79 -17.00
C PHE A 6 0.84 -9.44 -17.63
N ALA A 7 -0.13 -8.56 -17.91
CA ALA A 7 0.15 -7.34 -18.67
C ALA A 7 0.83 -6.24 -17.83
N VAL A 8 0.67 -6.24 -16.51
CA VAL A 8 1.30 -5.23 -15.63
C VAL A 8 2.71 -5.64 -15.22
N GLY A 9 3.01 -6.94 -15.10
CA GLY A 9 4.32 -7.44 -14.68
C GLY A 9 5.42 -7.40 -15.74
N MET A 10 5.09 -7.21 -17.03
CA MET A 10 6.05 -7.37 -18.13
C MET A 10 6.84 -6.11 -18.53
N LEU A 11 6.60 -4.94 -17.92
CA LEU A 11 7.23 -3.70 -18.37
C LEU A 11 8.44 -3.22 -17.54
N CYS A 12 8.83 -3.90 -16.46
CA CYS A 12 9.92 -3.43 -15.58
C CYS A 12 11.17 -4.31 -15.54
N SER A 13 11.41 -5.17 -16.53
CA SER A 13 12.60 -6.03 -16.56
C SER A 13 13.57 -5.64 -17.67
N SER A 14 14.39 -4.62 -17.41
CA SER A 14 15.71 -4.50 -18.06
C SER A 14 16.61 -3.51 -17.32
N SER A 15 17.39 -4.00 -16.35
CA SER A 15 18.81 -3.66 -16.26
C SER A 15 19.53 -4.74 -15.42
N LYS A 16 20.67 -5.23 -15.93
CA LYS A 16 21.52 -6.23 -15.27
C LYS A 16 22.66 -5.51 -14.56
N GLY A 17 22.94 -5.89 -13.31
CA GLY A 17 24.22 -5.65 -12.64
C GLY A 17 24.17 -4.75 -11.41
N GLY A 18 23.65 -5.28 -10.29
CA GLY A 18 23.71 -4.70 -8.95
C GLY A 18 23.11 -5.70 -7.94
N PRO A 19 23.35 -5.57 -6.62
CA PRO A 19 22.63 -6.39 -5.62
C PRO A 19 21.13 -6.26 -5.88
N ASN A 20 20.42 -7.39 -5.89
CA ASN A 20 19.07 -7.48 -6.45
C ASN A 20 18.03 -6.90 -5.48
N TRP A 21 17.96 -5.56 -5.42
CA TRP A 21 16.98 -4.79 -4.65
C TRP A 21 15.53 -5.13 -5.06
N SER A 22 15.33 -5.55 -6.31
CA SER A 22 14.02 -5.95 -6.81
C SER A 22 13.49 -7.23 -6.15
N ASP A 23 14.30 -8.22 -5.77
CA ASP A 23 13.74 -9.47 -5.24
C ASP A 23 13.15 -9.33 -3.82
N SER A 24 13.72 -8.46 -2.97
CA SER A 24 13.20 -8.20 -1.62
C SER A 24 11.96 -7.29 -1.65
N LEU A 25 11.98 -6.27 -2.51
CA LEU A 25 10.80 -5.43 -2.81
C LEU A 25 9.70 -6.23 -3.50
N VAL A 26 10.07 -7.19 -4.36
CA VAL A 26 9.14 -8.15 -4.97
C VAL A 26 8.54 -9.03 -3.88
N HIS A 27 9.26 -9.50 -2.86
CA HIS A 27 8.63 -10.24 -1.76
C HIS A 27 7.60 -9.41 -0.99
N ALA A 28 7.88 -8.13 -0.73
CA ALA A 28 6.91 -7.17 -0.16
C ALA A 28 5.71 -6.91 -1.11
N ASN A 29 5.95 -6.85 -2.42
CA ASN A 29 4.95 -6.66 -3.48
C ASN A 29 4.18 -7.94 -3.87
N THR A 30 4.69 -9.14 -3.58
CA THR A 30 4.08 -10.41 -4.06
C THR A 30 2.86 -10.79 -3.22
N HIS A 31 2.78 -10.33 -1.97
CA HIS A 31 1.62 -10.61 -1.14
C HIS A 31 0.35 -9.82 -1.58
N MET A 32 0.39 -8.85 -2.54
CA MET A 32 -0.61 -7.72 -2.68
C MET A 32 -1.94 -8.21 -3.26
N ASN A 33 -2.12 -9.51 -3.40
CA ASN A 33 -3.06 -10.09 -4.36
C ASN A 33 -4.33 -10.65 -3.72
N ARG A 34 -4.69 -10.22 -2.51
CA ARG A 34 -6.00 -10.51 -1.95
C ARG A 34 -7.00 -9.45 -2.43
N VAL A 35 -8.07 -9.94 -3.05
CA VAL A 35 -9.18 -9.12 -3.55
C VAL A 35 -10.16 -8.95 -2.39
N SER A 36 -10.52 -7.72 -2.05
CA SER A 36 -11.54 -7.45 -1.03
C SER A 36 -12.88 -8.02 -1.48
N GLN A 37 -13.72 -8.50 -0.55
CA GLN A 37 -15.10 -8.91 -0.89
C GLN A 37 -15.87 -7.81 -1.63
N ARG A 38 -15.58 -6.55 -1.34
CA ARG A 38 -16.16 -5.41 -2.05
C ARG A 38 -15.67 -5.32 -3.50
N ASP A 39 -14.39 -5.55 -3.74
CA ASP A 39 -13.83 -5.58 -5.09
C ASP A 39 -14.36 -6.78 -5.89
N GLU A 40 -14.56 -7.93 -5.24
CA GLU A 40 -15.21 -9.10 -5.83
C GLU A 40 -16.66 -8.79 -6.24
N ASP A 41 -17.47 -8.20 -5.35
CA ASP A 41 -18.85 -7.82 -5.66
C ASP A 41 -18.92 -6.80 -6.80
N LEU A 42 -18.07 -5.77 -6.78
CA LEU A 42 -17.98 -4.78 -7.86
C LEU A 42 -17.65 -5.43 -9.20
N TRP A 43 -16.71 -6.38 -9.21
CA TRP A 43 -16.37 -7.13 -10.41
C TRP A 43 -17.53 -8.01 -10.92
N GLU A 44 -18.23 -8.70 -10.03
CA GLU A 44 -19.41 -9.49 -10.39
C GLU A 44 -20.56 -8.62 -10.90
N ARG A 45 -20.75 -7.42 -10.34
CA ARG A 45 -21.72 -6.44 -10.84
C ARG A 45 -21.34 -5.96 -12.24
N TYR A 46 -20.08 -5.55 -12.46
CA TYR A 46 -19.58 -5.15 -13.78
C TYR A 46 -19.82 -6.21 -14.86
N LYS A 47 -19.56 -7.49 -14.55
CA LYS A 47 -19.78 -8.61 -15.49
C LYS A 47 -21.26 -8.82 -15.84
N ARG A 48 -22.17 -8.55 -14.90
CA ARG A 48 -23.62 -8.69 -15.11
C ARG A 48 -24.26 -7.49 -15.81
N SER A 49 -23.64 -6.32 -15.78
CA SER A 49 -24.16 -5.11 -16.43
C SER A 49 -24.10 -5.21 -17.96
N GLU A 50 -25.11 -4.64 -18.62
CA GLU A 50 -25.26 -4.60 -20.07
C GLU A 50 -24.11 -3.82 -20.75
N ASP A 51 -23.63 -4.33 -21.88
CA ASP A 51 -22.55 -3.69 -22.64
C ASP A 51 -22.97 -2.32 -23.16
N GLY A 52 -22.15 -1.29 -22.89
CA GLY A 52 -22.41 0.09 -23.29
C GLY A 52 -23.39 0.84 -22.40
N SER A 53 -23.90 0.24 -21.32
CA SER A 53 -24.75 0.95 -20.36
C SER A 53 -23.96 1.98 -19.54
N GLU A 54 -24.67 3.01 -19.08
CA GLU A 54 -24.12 4.01 -18.15
C GLU A 54 -23.66 3.34 -16.86
N GLU A 55 -24.47 2.44 -16.30
CA GLU A 55 -24.14 1.66 -15.09
C GLU A 55 -22.81 0.91 -15.24
N LYS A 56 -22.59 0.21 -16.37
CA LYS A 56 -21.35 -0.54 -16.59
C LYS A 56 -20.13 0.39 -16.65
N THR A 57 -20.32 1.58 -17.21
CA THR A 57 -19.27 2.61 -17.31
C THR A 57 -18.94 3.19 -15.94
N GLU A 58 -19.95 3.44 -15.10
CA GLU A 58 -19.78 3.90 -13.73
C GLU A 58 -19.07 2.86 -12.85
N ILE A 59 -19.49 1.59 -12.91
CA ILE A 59 -18.83 0.50 -12.17
C ILE A 59 -17.37 0.36 -12.62
N LEU A 60 -17.10 0.44 -13.93
CA LEU A 60 -15.72 0.38 -14.43
C LEU A 60 -14.88 1.55 -13.93
N LYS A 61 -15.46 2.74 -13.83
CA LYS A 61 -14.80 3.91 -13.24
C LYS A 61 -14.46 3.66 -11.77
N GLU A 62 -15.42 3.17 -10.98
CA GLU A 62 -15.17 2.85 -9.56
C GLU A 62 -14.05 1.81 -9.39
N ILE A 63 -14.05 0.75 -10.20
CA ILE A 63 -12.99 -0.27 -10.19
C ILE A 63 -11.63 0.36 -10.49
N LYS A 64 -11.55 1.24 -11.51
CA LYS A 64 -10.30 1.92 -11.86
C LYS A 64 -9.83 2.84 -10.74
N ASP A 65 -10.73 3.62 -10.16
CA ASP A 65 -10.40 4.56 -9.08
C ASP A 65 -9.86 3.81 -7.85
N ARG A 66 -10.46 2.67 -7.49
CA ARG A 66 -9.98 1.78 -6.42
C ARG A 66 -8.60 1.20 -6.72
N ILE A 67 -8.38 0.68 -7.93
CA ILE A 67 -7.07 0.12 -8.32
C ILE A 67 -5.99 1.20 -8.32
N MET A 68 -6.28 2.40 -8.82
CA MET A 68 -5.33 3.52 -8.81
C MET A 68 -4.99 3.96 -7.40
N HIS A 69 -5.99 4.06 -6.52
CA HIS A 69 -5.77 4.40 -5.13
C HIS A 69 -4.92 3.35 -4.41
N ARG A 70 -5.20 2.05 -4.59
CA ARG A 70 -4.38 0.97 -4.02
C ARG A 70 -2.93 1.05 -4.48
N LYS A 71 -2.70 1.24 -5.79
CA LYS A 71 -1.34 1.41 -6.32
C LYS A 71 -0.62 2.63 -5.74
N HIS A 72 -1.35 3.72 -5.49
CA HIS A 72 -0.78 4.88 -4.83
C HIS A 72 -0.34 4.53 -3.41
N LEU A 73 -1.21 3.92 -2.59
CA LEU A 73 -0.88 3.56 -1.21
C LEU A 73 0.33 2.62 -1.15
N ASP A 74 0.35 1.59 -2.01
CA ASP A 74 1.43 0.61 -2.07
C ASP A 74 2.77 1.27 -2.44
N GLY A 75 2.79 2.08 -3.51
CA GLY A 75 3.99 2.80 -3.95
C GLY A 75 4.46 3.86 -2.96
N SER A 76 3.53 4.54 -2.29
CA SER A 76 3.85 5.52 -1.26
C SER A 76 4.50 4.87 -0.04
N ALA A 77 3.99 3.73 0.42
CA ALA A 77 4.60 2.97 1.50
C ALA A 77 6.02 2.48 1.15
N GLU A 78 6.25 2.07 -0.10
CA GLU A 78 7.58 1.72 -0.61
C GLU A 78 8.55 2.92 -0.56
N VAL A 79 8.12 4.08 -1.09
CA VAL A 79 8.95 5.30 -1.08
C VAL A 79 9.27 5.77 0.34
N ILE A 80 8.29 5.74 1.25
CA ILE A 80 8.50 6.08 2.67
C ILE A 80 9.53 5.16 3.30
N SER A 81 9.45 3.87 3.02
CA SER A 81 10.39 2.89 3.56
C SER A 81 11.81 3.13 3.07
N ILE A 82 11.96 3.45 1.79
CA ILE A 82 13.26 3.84 1.22
C ILE A 82 13.75 5.14 1.86
N PHE A 83 12.88 6.13 2.05
CA PHE A 83 13.24 7.41 2.66
C PHE A 83 13.74 7.24 4.11
N VAL A 84 13.00 6.47 4.91
CA VAL A 84 13.28 6.25 6.33
C VAL A 84 14.55 5.41 6.53
N PHE A 85 14.83 4.47 5.62
CA PHE A 85 15.93 3.51 5.76
C PHE A 85 17.07 3.71 4.75
N ALA A 86 17.14 4.87 4.09
CA ALA A 86 18.12 5.15 3.02
C ALA A 86 19.59 4.93 3.40
N ASP A 87 19.93 5.12 4.69
CA ASP A 87 21.28 4.95 5.23
C ASP A 87 21.58 3.52 5.76
N GLY A 88 20.63 2.59 5.64
CA GLY A 88 20.69 1.25 6.22
C GLY A 88 20.42 0.13 5.22
N ASP A 89 20.79 -1.10 5.58
CA ASP A 89 20.43 -2.29 4.79
C ASP A 89 18.94 -2.58 4.97
N LEU A 90 18.10 -2.07 4.05
CA LEU A 90 16.65 -2.33 3.95
C LEU A 90 16.29 -3.80 4.18
N HIS A 91 17.17 -4.74 3.77
CA HIS A 91 16.97 -6.15 4.02
C HIS A 91 17.05 -6.49 5.50
N SER A 92 18.02 -5.96 6.24
CA SER A 92 18.18 -6.19 7.69
C SER A 92 17.02 -5.63 8.53
N TYR A 93 16.39 -4.55 8.07
CA TYR A 93 15.27 -3.90 8.75
C TYR A 93 13.95 -4.66 8.61
N PHE A 94 13.64 -5.16 7.41
CA PHE A 94 12.41 -5.94 7.18
C PHE A 94 12.56 -7.44 7.44
N SER A 95 13.80 -7.95 7.52
CA SER A 95 14.08 -9.37 7.77
C SER A 95 14.25 -9.72 9.24
N SER A 96 14.05 -8.78 10.19
CA SER A 96 14.05 -9.11 11.61
C SER A 96 12.77 -9.88 11.95
N ILE A 97 12.75 -11.17 11.59
CA ILE A 97 11.71 -12.12 11.98
C ILE A 97 11.69 -12.13 13.51
N ARG A 98 10.68 -11.47 14.09
CA ARG A 98 10.49 -11.47 15.54
C ARG A 98 10.32 -12.92 16.00
N ARG A 99 10.82 -13.26 17.19
CA ARG A 99 10.67 -14.62 17.72
C ARG A 99 9.19 -15.00 17.71
N ASN A 100 8.89 -16.20 17.22
CA ASN A 100 7.53 -16.70 17.15
C ASN A 100 6.79 -16.53 18.50
N GLY A 101 5.64 -15.85 18.50
CA GLY A 101 4.87 -15.50 19.70
C GLY A 101 5.17 -14.14 20.33
N SER A 102 6.09 -13.34 19.75
CA SER A 102 6.31 -11.94 20.15
C SER A 102 5.27 -11.02 19.48
N PRO A 103 4.86 -9.91 20.11
CA PRO A 103 3.95 -8.94 19.49
C PRO A 103 4.58 -8.30 18.24
N ILE A 104 3.75 -7.93 17.26
CA ILE A 104 4.19 -7.32 15.99
C ILE A 104 4.88 -5.97 16.25
N VAL A 105 4.34 -5.18 17.19
CA VAL A 105 4.90 -3.89 17.62
C VAL A 105 5.02 -3.84 19.14
N ASP A 106 6.06 -3.16 19.63
CA ASP A 106 6.25 -2.95 21.07
C ASP A 106 5.45 -1.75 21.61
N ASP A 107 5.26 -0.71 20.79
CA ASP A 107 4.47 0.48 21.09
C ASP A 107 3.26 0.59 20.14
N TRP A 108 2.09 0.23 20.66
CA TRP A 108 0.84 0.24 19.90
C TRP A 108 0.30 1.66 19.65
N GLU A 109 0.65 2.64 20.49
CA GLU A 109 0.28 4.04 20.24
C GLU A 109 1.15 4.64 19.13
N CYS A 110 2.44 4.28 19.09
CA CYS A 110 3.29 4.61 17.95
C CYS A 110 2.70 4.03 16.66
N HIS A 111 2.31 2.74 16.65
CA HIS A 111 1.76 2.09 15.44
C HIS A 111 0.54 2.83 14.91
N LYS A 112 -0.41 3.16 15.80
CA LYS A 112 -1.59 3.95 15.44
C LYS A 112 -1.23 5.35 14.93
N SER A 113 -0.24 6.00 15.53
CA SER A 113 0.23 7.33 15.11
C SER A 113 0.85 7.30 13.71
N MET A 114 1.65 6.30 13.40
CA MET A 114 2.26 6.12 12.07
C MET A 114 1.20 5.88 10.99
N ILE A 115 0.21 5.04 11.27
CA ILE A 115 -0.93 4.78 10.36
C ILE A 115 -1.73 6.06 10.13
N ARG A 116 -2.10 6.79 11.20
CA ARG A 116 -2.86 8.05 11.07
C ARG A 116 -2.10 9.09 10.27
N THR A 117 -0.79 9.21 10.52
CA THR A 117 0.08 10.12 9.77
C THR A 117 0.05 9.75 8.29
N PHE A 118 0.24 8.48 7.96
CA PHE A 118 0.14 8.00 6.58
C PHE A 118 -1.22 8.35 5.94
N GLU A 119 -2.33 8.04 6.62
CA GLU A 119 -3.68 8.31 6.10
C GLU A 119 -3.92 9.80 5.85
N THR A 120 -3.41 10.68 6.73
CA THR A 120 -3.54 12.14 6.58
C THR A 120 -2.91 12.65 5.29
N TYR A 121 -1.75 12.12 4.89
CA TYR A 121 -1.01 12.61 3.71
C TYR A 121 -1.31 11.83 2.43
N CYS A 122 -1.57 10.53 2.54
CA CYS A 122 -1.64 9.61 1.39
C CYS A 122 -3.07 9.10 1.11
N GLY A 123 -4.01 9.37 2.01
CA GLY A 123 -5.39 8.94 1.90
C GLY A 123 -5.74 7.74 2.76
N ALA A 124 -7.04 7.56 2.98
CA ALA A 124 -7.61 6.51 3.82
C ALA A 124 -7.31 5.13 3.28
N LEU A 125 -6.98 4.20 4.16
CA LEU A 125 -6.69 2.83 3.76
C LEU A 125 -7.96 2.05 3.40
N GLY A 126 -9.11 2.47 3.93
CA GLY A 126 -10.41 1.89 3.58
C GLY A 126 -10.50 0.40 3.94
N ASP A 127 -10.95 -0.43 2.99
CA ASP A 127 -11.03 -1.90 3.18
C ASP A 127 -9.73 -2.61 2.81
N VAL A 128 -8.62 -1.88 2.64
CA VAL A 128 -7.32 -2.50 2.40
C VAL A 128 -6.96 -3.35 3.61
N ASP A 129 -6.72 -4.64 3.38
CA ASP A 129 -6.34 -5.58 4.43
C ASP A 129 -5.10 -5.06 5.17
N MET A 130 -5.26 -4.86 6.49
CA MET A 130 -4.22 -4.42 7.43
C MET A 130 -3.04 -5.39 7.55
N GLU A 131 -3.06 -6.52 6.84
CA GLU A 131 -2.03 -7.57 6.80
C GLU A 131 -0.67 -7.08 6.23
N ARG A 132 -0.54 -5.77 6.01
CA ARG A 132 0.56 -5.07 5.36
C ARG A 132 0.99 -3.75 5.98
N MET A 133 0.34 -3.40 7.08
CA MET A 133 0.70 -2.25 7.90
C MET A 133 1.82 -2.59 8.90
N ASP A 134 2.37 -3.81 8.83
CA ASP A 134 3.51 -4.25 9.65
C ASP A 134 4.73 -3.35 9.45
N ILE A 135 4.84 -2.72 8.28
CA ILE A 135 5.86 -1.71 8.00
C ILE A 135 5.83 -0.54 9.00
N PHE A 136 4.64 -0.12 9.43
CA PHE A 136 4.48 0.92 10.44
C PHE A 136 4.87 0.40 11.83
N ALA A 137 4.70 -0.89 12.10
CA ALA A 137 5.21 -1.51 13.31
C ALA A 137 6.75 -1.53 13.30
N ASP A 138 7.37 -1.82 12.16
CA ASP A 138 8.82 -1.80 12.00
C ASP A 138 9.39 -0.38 12.19
N PHE A 139 8.71 0.66 11.70
CA PHE A 139 9.10 2.05 11.99
C PHE A 139 9.13 2.32 13.50
N CYS A 140 8.10 1.88 14.22
CA CYS A 140 8.05 2.03 15.68
C CYS A 140 9.14 1.22 16.39
N ASN A 141 9.33 -0.04 16.00
CA ASN A 141 10.34 -0.92 16.59
C ASN A 141 11.77 -0.40 16.36
N ASN A 142 11.99 0.37 15.29
CA ASN A 142 13.27 1.01 14.97
C ASN A 142 13.39 2.45 15.47
N GLY A 143 12.42 2.94 16.24
CA GLY A 143 12.48 4.28 16.84
C GLY A 143 12.36 5.43 15.84
N VAL A 144 11.69 5.20 14.70
CA VAL A 144 11.40 6.25 13.72
C VAL A 144 10.51 7.31 14.39
N SER A 145 10.90 8.57 14.27
CA SER A 145 10.13 9.68 14.85
C SER A 145 8.90 10.01 13.99
N GLN A 146 7.85 10.51 14.62
CA GLN A 146 6.67 10.99 13.88
C GLN A 146 7.02 12.09 12.87
N ALA A 147 7.95 12.99 13.22
CA ALA A 147 8.40 14.03 12.30
C ALA A 147 9.07 13.48 11.04
N THR A 148 9.90 12.43 11.18
CA THR A 148 10.50 11.72 10.05
C THR A 148 9.44 11.05 9.18
N MET A 149 8.43 10.44 9.80
CA MET A 149 7.30 9.84 9.09
C MET A 149 6.49 10.89 8.32
N GLU A 150 6.20 12.04 8.92
CA GLU A 150 5.51 13.17 8.27
C GLU A 150 6.28 13.68 7.05
N GLU A 151 7.60 13.87 7.17
CA GLU A 151 8.45 14.30 6.05
C GLU A 151 8.46 13.26 4.92
N ALA A 152 8.61 11.99 5.26
CA ALA A 152 8.58 10.90 4.29
C ALA A 152 7.24 10.85 3.54
N CYS A 153 6.12 10.99 4.26
CA CYS A 153 4.78 11.07 3.69
C CYS A 153 4.60 12.26 2.75
N MET A 154 5.06 13.45 3.15
CA MET A 154 5.00 14.64 2.31
C MET A 154 5.75 14.42 0.99
N VAL A 155 6.92 13.77 1.02
CA VAL A 155 7.68 13.45 -0.17
C VAL A 155 6.94 12.42 -1.04
N ALA A 156 6.56 11.28 -0.44
CA ALA A 156 5.97 10.15 -1.14
C ALA A 156 4.61 10.45 -1.76
N CYS A 157 3.80 11.26 -1.08
CA CYS A 157 2.41 11.53 -1.44
C CYS A 157 2.19 12.93 -2.04
N SER A 158 3.28 13.68 -2.29
CA SER A 158 3.22 14.99 -2.93
C SER A 158 2.52 14.93 -4.30
N GLY A 159 1.53 15.79 -4.50
CA GLY A 159 0.80 15.90 -5.77
C GLY A 159 -0.25 14.82 -6.04
N TYR A 160 -0.46 13.88 -5.11
CA TYR A 160 -1.62 12.99 -5.17
C TYR A 160 -2.87 13.71 -4.67
N ASP A 161 -3.93 13.74 -5.50
CA ASP A 161 -5.23 14.21 -5.05
C ASP A 161 -5.98 13.08 -4.35
N VAL A 162 -6.05 13.19 -3.01
CA VAL A 162 -6.73 12.22 -2.15
C VAL A 162 -8.23 12.16 -2.47
N GLY A 163 -8.85 13.25 -2.91
CA GLY A 163 -10.24 13.29 -3.36
C GLY A 163 -11.23 12.57 -2.44
N GLN A 164 -11.95 11.59 -3.00
CA GLN A 164 -12.94 10.78 -2.27
C GLN A 164 -12.33 9.90 -1.17
N TRP A 165 -11.03 9.64 -1.22
CA TRP A 165 -10.29 8.80 -0.28
C TRP A 165 -9.82 9.57 0.95
N ASN A 166 -10.35 10.77 1.22
CA ASN A 166 -9.94 11.55 2.38
C ASN A 166 -10.40 10.85 3.67
N PRO A 167 -9.51 10.59 4.65
CA PRO A 167 -9.89 9.95 5.91
C PRO A 167 -10.88 10.79 6.74
N SER A 168 -11.00 12.09 6.47
CA SER A 168 -12.06 12.93 7.07
C SER A 168 -13.46 12.63 6.50
N ILE A 169 -13.55 12.02 5.32
CA ILE A 169 -14.80 11.60 4.67
C ILE A 169 -15.11 10.14 4.98
N ILE A 170 -14.12 9.26 4.76
CA ILE A 170 -14.29 7.80 4.89
C ILE A 170 -14.11 7.32 6.34
N GLY A 171 -13.35 8.05 7.14
CA GLY A 171 -12.90 7.65 8.47
C GLY A 171 -11.43 7.23 8.47
N TYR A 172 -10.77 7.41 9.61
CA TYR A 172 -9.47 6.80 9.89
C TYR A 172 -9.65 5.33 10.25
N THR A 173 -8.65 4.53 9.91
CA THR A 173 -8.68 3.09 10.18
C THR A 173 -8.46 2.77 11.67
N VAL A 174 -7.74 3.64 12.40
CA VAL A 174 -7.33 3.42 13.80
C VAL A 174 -7.50 4.64 14.71
#